data_AF-A0AAF0ZFF9-F1
#
_entry.id   AF-A0AAF0ZFF9-F1
#
_cell.length_a   1.000
_cell.length_b   1.000
_cell.length_c   1.000
_cell.angle_alpha   90.00
_cell.angle_beta   90.00
_cell.angle_gamma   90.00
#
_symmetry.space_group_name_H-M   'P 1'
#
loop_
_entity.id
_entity.type
_entity.pdbx_description
1 polymer ?
#
loop_
_entity_poly.entity_id
_entity_poly.type
_entity_poly.pdbx_seq_one_letter_code
_entity_poly.pdbx_strand_id
1 'polypeptide(L)' 'MSQINRNYAFLWDMWQSSQRIILFTENTSWQEYRNNILLQSAIERQLEI' A
#
# COMPACT_ATOMS: atom_id res chain seq x y z
N MET A 1 25.65 -4.13 -7.37
CA MET A 1 24.82 -3.95 -6.14
C MET A 1 24.79 -5.27 -5.38
N SER A 2 25.15 -5.26 -4.09
CA SER A 2 25.11 -6.45 -3.23
C SER A 2 23.66 -6.87 -2.92
N GLN A 3 23.43 -8.13 -2.57
CA GLN A 3 22.12 -8.67 -2.18
C GLN A 3 21.46 -7.84 -1.06
N ILE A 4 22.26 -7.34 -0.11
CA ILE A 4 21.85 -6.51 1.01
C ILE A 4 21.20 -5.20 0.51
N ASN A 5 21.79 -4.54 -0.49
CA ASN A 5 21.25 -3.29 -1.04
C ASN A 5 19.90 -3.51 -1.75
N ARG A 6 19.67 -4.70 -2.33
CA ARG A 6 18.38 -5.05 -2.96
C ARG A 6 17.29 -5.27 -1.92
N ASN A 7 17.62 -5.95 -0.81
CA ASN A 7 16.66 -6.17 0.27
C ASN A 7 16.22 -4.86 0.92
N TYR A 8 17.16 -3.92 1.13
CA TYR A 8 16.80 -2.60 1.67
C TYR A 8 15.94 -1.77 0.72
N ALA A 9 16.22 -1.82 -0.59
CA ALA A 9 15.37 -1.16 -1.59
C ALA A 9 13.95 -1.73 -1.59
N PHE A 10 13.81 -3.06 -1.54
CA PHE A 10 12.52 -3.72 -1.47
C PHE A 10 11.73 -3.33 -0.21
N LEU A 11 12.36 -3.34 0.97
CA LEU A 11 11.71 -2.89 2.21
C LEU A 11 11.29 -1.42 2.17
N TRP A 12 12.09 -0.58 1.52
CA TRP A 12 11.75 0.83 1.32
C TRP A 12 10.53 0.99 0.42
N ASP A 13 10.44 0.24 -0.67
CA ASP A 13 9.29 0.26 -1.58
C ASP A 13 8.01 -0.22 -0.90
N MET A 14 8.11 -1.26 -0.05
CA MET A 14 6.99 -1.71 0.79
C MET A 14 6.54 -0.63 1.78
N TRP A 15 7.49 0.04 2.44
CA TRP A 15 7.18 1.12 3.39
C TRP A 15 6.50 2.29 2.68
N GLN A 16 7.02 2.74 1.55
CA GLN A 16 6.41 3.81 0.76
C GLN A 16 5.00 3.44 0.29
N SER A 17 4.79 2.21 -0.16
CA SER A 17 3.48 1.73 -0.59
C SER A 17 2.48 1.70 0.56
N SER A 18 2.92 1.29 1.76
CA SER A 18 2.11 1.33 2.98
C SER A 18 1.72 2.77 3.35
N GLN A 19 2.65 3.73 3.27
CA GLN A 19 2.36 5.15 3.53
C GLN A 19 1.32 5.71 2.55
N ARG A 20 1.40 5.34 1.26
CA ARG A 20 0.43 5.77 0.25
C ARG A 20 -0.97 5.24 0.55
N ILE A 21 -1.08 3.96 0.96
CA ILE A 21 -2.36 3.36 1.35
C ILE A 21 -2.96 4.12 2.55
N ILE A 22 -2.17 4.38 3.59
CA ILE A 22 -2.61 5.12 4.78
C ILE A 22 -3.18 6.49 4.39
N LEU A 23 -2.42 7.28 3.64
CA LEU A 23 -2.85 8.62 3.19
C LEU A 23 -4.11 8.55 2.32
N PHE A 24 -4.21 7.55 1.44
CA PHE A 24 -5.37 7.39 0.57
C PHE A 24 -6.64 7.04 1.35
N THR A 25 -6.52 6.27 2.44
CA THR A 25 -7.64 5.85 3.30
C THR A 25 -7.90 6.75 4.51
N GLU A 26 -7.10 7.80 4.73
CA GLU A 26 -7.08 8.59 5.98
C GLU A 26 -8.46 9.13 6.38
N ASN A 27 -9.26 9.54 5.40
CA ASN A 27 -10.60 10.09 5.60
C ASN A 27 -11.72 9.09 5.27
N THR A 28 -11.41 7.80 5.21
CA THR A 28 -12.38 6.74 4.90
C THR A 28 -12.67 5.93 6.15
N SER A 29 -13.93 5.87 6.56
CA SER A 29 -14.34 4.98 7.63
C SER A 29 -14.25 3.51 7.19
N TRP A 30 -14.10 2.60 8.15
CA TRP A 30 -14.07 1.16 7.85
C TRP A 30 -15.31 0.68 7.08
N GLN A 31 -16.48 1.26 7.36
CA GLN A 31 -17.74 0.91 6.69
C GLN A 31 -17.76 1.39 5.24
N GLU A 32 -17.30 2.62 4.97
CA GLU A 32 -17.16 3.14 3.60
C GLU A 32 -16.13 2.32 2.81
N TYR A 33 -15.02 1.95 3.45
CA TYR A 33 -14.02 1.07 2.83
C TYR A 33 -14.64 -0.27 2.41
N ARG A 34 -15.35 -0.94 3.33
CA ARG A 34 -16.00 -2.24 3.09
C ARG A 34 -17.06 -2.20 1.99
N ASN A 35 -17.71 -1.07 1.80
CA ASN A 35 -18.78 -0.92 0.80
C ASN A 35 -18.28 -0.35 -0.53
N ASN A 36 -17.01 0.07 -0.61
CA ASN A 36 -16.42 0.65 -1.81
C ASN A 36 -15.46 -0.35 -2.49
N ILE A 37 -16.00 -1.11 -3.45
CA ILE A 37 -15.24 -2.13 -4.18
C ILE A 37 -14.08 -1.54 -5.00
N LEU A 38 -14.24 -0.32 -5.54
CA LEU A 38 -13.20 0.34 -6.31
C LEU A 38 -12.01 0.73 -5.43
N LEU A 39 -12.28 1.20 -4.22
CA LEU A 39 -11.26 1.49 -3.22
C LEU A 39 -10.51 0.23 -2.80
N GLN A 40 -11.23 -0.87 -2.56
CA GLN A 40 -10.61 -2.17 -2.23
C GLN A 40 -9.69 -2.65 -3.35
N SER A 41 -10.16 -2.67 -4.60
CA SER A 41 -9.35 -3.09 -5.74
C SER A 41 -8.12 -2.19 -5.97
N ALA A 42 -8.24 -0.89 -5.71
CA ALA A 42 -7.11 0.04 -5.80
C ALA A 42 -6.03 -0.26 -4.74
N ILE A 43 -6.43 -0.58 -3.51
CA ILE A 43 -5.50 -0.96 -2.43
C ILE A 43 -4.87 -2.33 -2.72
N GLU A 44 -5.65 -3.33 -3.14
CA GLU A 44 -5.14 -4.66 -3.48
C GLU A 44 -4.06 -4.58 -4.55
N ARG A 45 -4.27 -3.79 -5.60
CA ARG A 45 -3.26 -3.57 -6.64
C ARG A 45 -1.99 -2.87 -6.12
N GLN A 46 -2.12 -2.01 -5.11
CA GLN A 46 -0.98 -1.37 -4.45
C GLN A 46 -0.24 -2.32 -3.49
N LEU A 47 -0.82 -3.48 -3.16
CA LEU A 47 -0.21 -4.53 -2.33
C LEU A 47 0.38 -5.69 -3.16
N GLU A 48 0.06 -5.79 -4.45
CA GLU A 48 0.63 -6.76 -5.41
C GLU A 48 2.07 -6.41 -5.86
N ILE A 49 2.70 -5.40 -5.25
CA ILE A 49 4.07 -4.94 -5.53
C ILE A 49 5.10 -5.90 -4.93
#